data_AF-A0A973T2M8-F1
#
_entry.id   AF-A0A973T2M8-F1
#
_cell.length_a   1.000
_cell.length_b   1.000
_cell.length_c   1.000
_cell.angle_alpha   90.00
_cell.angle_beta   90.00
_cell.angle_gamma   90.00
#
_symmetry.space_group_name_H-M   'P 1'
#
loop_
_entity.id
_entity.type
_entity.pdbx_description
1 polymer ?
#
loop_
_entity_poly.entity_id
_entity_poly.type
_entity_poly.pdbx_seq_one_letter_code
_entity_poly.pdbx_strand_id
1 'polypeptide(L)'
;MNLPHRALTAGLIAAAFLGGLTACGSAPDTDTRPARTHAVEPAVEGDTDTPGIDRRTLTKLSIDATWDSSTETDKDSMCEGILLFGPEWAADQMRDGTGDETIDWDYAAQLIEGKCDVR
;
A
#
# COMPACT_ATOMS: atom_id res chain seq x y z
N MET A 1 -31.52 23.89 -43.63
CA MET A 1 -30.93 25.25 -43.78
C MET A 1 -31.94 26.27 -43.29
N ASN A 2 -31.47 27.33 -42.62
CA ASN A 2 -32.17 28.48 -42.00
C ASN A 2 -32.37 28.46 -40.46
N LEU A 3 -31.35 28.93 -39.73
CA LEU A 3 -31.46 30.09 -38.83
C LEU A 3 -31.50 31.36 -39.74
N PRO A 4 -31.98 32.59 -39.36
CA PRO A 4 -31.65 33.15 -38.04
C PRO A 4 -32.47 34.40 -37.52
N HIS A 5 -31.98 34.97 -36.39
CA HIS A 5 -32.07 36.37 -35.90
C HIS A 5 -33.39 36.82 -35.23
N ARG A 6 -33.41 37.45 -34.05
CA ARG A 6 -32.59 38.55 -33.49
C ARG A 6 -32.56 38.43 -31.95
N ALA A 7 -31.42 38.48 -31.24
CA ALA A 7 -30.61 39.67 -30.92
C ALA A 7 -31.44 40.77 -30.21
N LEU A 8 -31.06 41.44 -29.13
CA LEU A 8 -29.90 41.45 -28.21
C LEU A 8 -30.23 42.64 -27.27
N THR A 9 -29.87 42.57 -25.99
CA THR A 9 -29.36 43.66 -25.11
C THR A 9 -29.65 43.33 -23.65
N ALA A 10 -28.83 43.63 -22.64
CA ALA A 10 -27.39 43.89 -22.47
C ALA A 10 -27.22 44.23 -20.96
N GLY A 11 -26.07 43.87 -20.38
CA GLY A 11 -25.67 44.23 -19.00
C GLY A 11 -25.04 43.03 -18.31
N LEU A 12 -23.76 42.64 -18.56
CA LEU A 12 -22.49 43.32 -18.25
C LEU A 12 -22.39 43.58 -16.73
N ILE A 13 -21.67 42.75 -15.97
CA ILE A 13 -20.29 42.94 -15.45
C ILE A 13 -19.74 41.53 -15.13
N ALA A 14 -18.79 40.95 -15.86
CA ALA A 14 -17.34 41.18 -15.86
C ALA A 14 -16.66 40.97 -14.49
N ALA A 15 -16.12 39.77 -14.27
CA ALA A 15 -14.95 39.57 -13.41
C ALA A 15 -14.08 38.47 -14.03
N ALA A 16 -13.14 38.91 -14.85
CA ALA A 16 -12.02 38.11 -15.32
C ALA A 16 -11.04 37.92 -14.16
N PHE A 17 -10.51 36.71 -14.01
CA PHE A 17 -9.16 36.55 -13.44
C PHE A 17 -8.42 35.47 -14.24
N LEU A 18 -7.72 35.95 -15.26
CA LEU A 18 -6.58 35.27 -15.87
C LEU A 18 -5.34 35.60 -15.02
N GLY A 19 -4.62 34.56 -14.61
CA GLY A 19 -3.17 34.56 -14.50
C GLY A 19 -2.54 35.09 -13.20
N GLY A 20 -1.43 34.47 -12.83
CA GLY A 20 -0.38 35.14 -12.05
C GLY A 20 0.19 34.33 -10.89
N LEU A 21 1.22 33.53 -11.19
CA LEU A 21 2.19 32.99 -10.25
C LEU A 21 2.78 34.08 -9.34
N THR A 22 3.07 33.80 -8.06
CA THR A 22 4.33 34.15 -7.34
C THR A 22 4.27 33.75 -5.86
N ALA A 23 5.42 33.32 -5.34
CA ALA A 23 5.61 32.60 -4.08
C ALA A 23 5.89 33.50 -2.85
N CYS A 24 5.52 32.99 -1.67
CA CYS A 24 6.13 33.19 -0.33
C CYS A 24 5.36 32.25 0.60
N GLY A 25 5.90 31.31 1.37
CA GLY A 25 7.19 31.23 2.02
C GLY A 25 6.92 30.81 3.48
N SER A 26 7.51 29.68 3.88
CA SER A 26 7.73 29.21 5.26
C SER A 26 6.61 28.48 6.01
N ALA A 27 6.93 27.23 6.40
CA ALA A 27 6.18 26.34 7.27
C ALA A 27 5.92 26.91 8.67
N PRO A 28 5.02 26.26 9.44
CA PRO A 28 5.53 25.61 10.63
C PRO A 28 5.39 24.10 10.55
N ASP A 29 6.53 23.46 10.79
CA ASP A 29 6.66 22.09 11.27
C ASP A 29 5.71 21.86 12.44
N THR A 30 4.87 20.85 12.33
CA THR A 30 4.47 20.07 13.51
C THR A 30 4.25 18.66 13.04
N ASP A 31 5.37 17.97 12.88
CA ASP A 31 5.47 16.53 13.05
C ASP A 31 4.68 16.12 14.30
N THR A 32 3.58 15.43 14.09
CA THR A 32 2.99 14.59 15.13
C THR A 32 2.57 13.30 14.46
N ARG A 33 3.58 12.52 14.04
CA ARG A 33 3.44 11.07 13.89
C ARG A 33 2.75 10.54 15.16
N PRO A 34 1.57 9.92 15.09
CA PRO A 34 1.08 9.19 16.24
C PRO A 34 2.05 8.05 16.50
N ALA A 35 2.81 8.14 17.59
CA ALA A 35 3.53 7.01 18.14
C ALA A 35 2.50 6.03 18.66
N ARG A 36 1.98 5.18 17.78
CA ARG A 36 1.15 4.05 18.17
C ARG A 36 2.10 3.02 18.79
N THR A 37 2.24 3.10 20.11
CA THR A 37 2.88 2.07 20.91
C THR A 37 2.00 0.82 20.81
N HIS A 38 2.29 -0.03 19.84
CA HIS A 38 1.80 -1.40 19.85
C HIS A 38 2.55 -2.11 20.97
N ALA A 39 1.94 -2.13 22.16
CA ALA A 39 2.22 -3.19 23.11
C ALA A 39 1.80 -4.49 22.41
N VAL A 40 2.77 -5.21 21.86
CA VAL A 40 2.58 -6.58 21.41
C VAL A 40 2.39 -7.39 22.68
N GLU A 41 1.14 -7.65 23.06
CA GLU A 41 0.87 -8.78 23.94
C GLU A 41 1.31 -10.05 23.17
N PRO A 42 2.12 -10.92 23.78
CA PRO A 42 2.49 -12.17 23.13
C PRO A 42 1.23 -13.05 23.10
N ALA A 43 0.61 -13.17 21.92
CA ALA A 43 -0.33 -14.23 21.64
C ALA A 43 0.44 -15.56 21.58
N VAL A 44 0.66 -16.13 22.75
CA VAL A 44 0.97 -17.56 22.89
C VAL A 44 -0.38 -18.26 22.88
N GLU A 45 -0.63 -19.10 21.88
CA GLU A 45 -1.10 -20.48 22.04
C GLU A 45 -1.50 -21.10 20.69
N GLY A 46 -0.84 -22.22 20.38
CA GLY A 46 -1.08 -23.00 19.17
C GLY A 46 0.16 -23.76 18.71
N ASP A 47 0.96 -24.27 19.65
CA ASP A 47 2.12 -25.10 19.37
C ASP A 47 1.65 -26.51 18.99
N THR A 48 1.34 -26.72 17.71
CA THR A 48 1.35 -28.07 17.14
C THR A 48 2.78 -28.43 16.79
N ASP A 49 3.60 -28.63 17.82
CA ASP A 49 4.95 -29.18 17.75
C ASP A 49 4.85 -30.69 17.38
N THR A 50 4.49 -30.94 16.12
CA THR A 50 4.79 -32.19 15.45
C THR A 50 6.29 -32.15 15.14
N PRO A 51 7.09 -33.22 15.30
CA PRO A 51 8.45 -33.26 14.75
C PRO A 51 8.38 -33.06 13.24
N GLY A 52 8.56 -31.82 12.82
CA GLY A 52 8.03 -31.28 11.58
C GLY A 52 8.37 -29.79 11.51
N ILE A 53 8.48 -29.27 10.31
CA ILE A 53 8.92 -27.89 10.09
C ILE A 53 7.87 -26.94 10.71
N ASP A 54 8.30 -26.04 11.59
CA ASP A 54 7.40 -25.07 12.21
C ASP A 54 6.77 -24.14 11.15
N ARG A 55 5.58 -23.60 11.46
CA ARG A 55 4.79 -22.79 10.52
C ARG A 55 5.57 -21.60 9.95
N ARG A 56 6.40 -20.95 10.77
CA ARG A 56 7.19 -19.78 10.33
C ARG A 56 8.35 -20.21 9.44
N THR A 57 8.98 -21.34 9.71
CA THR A 57 10.02 -21.90 8.82
C THR A 57 9.41 -22.32 7.48
N LEU A 58 8.25 -22.97 7.47
CA LEU A 58 7.52 -23.27 6.22
C LEU A 58 7.19 -21.99 5.45
N THR A 59 6.65 -20.98 6.14
CA THR A 59 6.33 -19.67 5.55
C THR A 59 7.56 -19.03 4.91
N LYS A 60 8.67 -18.98 5.64
CA LYS A 60 9.91 -18.40 5.15
C LYS A 60 10.41 -19.14 3.91
N LEU A 61 10.43 -20.47 3.94
CA LEU A 61 10.87 -21.28 2.81
C LEU A 61 9.99 -21.03 1.58
N SER A 62 8.67 -21.00 1.75
CA SER A 62 7.72 -20.74 0.66
C SER A 62 7.92 -19.35 0.07
N ILE A 63 8.08 -18.32 0.90
CA ILE A 63 8.29 -16.95 0.42
C ILE A 63 9.66 -16.79 -0.24
N ASP A 64 10.72 -17.40 0.30
CA ASP A 64 12.03 -17.40 -0.33
C ASP A 64 11.98 -18.08 -1.72
N ALA A 65 11.32 -19.24 -1.84
CA ALA A 65 11.19 -19.94 -3.12
C ALA A 65 10.32 -19.18 -4.14
N THR A 66 9.18 -18.62 -3.72
CA THR A 66 8.34 -17.79 -4.59
C THR A 66 9.09 -16.55 -5.04
N TRP A 67 9.81 -15.88 -4.13
CA TRP A 67 10.60 -14.71 -4.47
C TRP A 67 11.69 -15.01 -5.50
N ASP A 68 12.46 -16.07 -5.29
CA ASP A 68 13.57 -16.44 -6.18
C ASP A 68 13.07 -16.83 -7.58
N SER A 69 11.87 -17.41 -7.68
CA SER A 69 11.24 -17.78 -8.95
C SER A 69 10.44 -16.64 -9.61
N SER A 70 10.13 -15.57 -8.88
CA SER A 70 9.37 -14.43 -9.39
C SER A 70 10.20 -13.58 -10.36
N THR A 71 9.55 -13.05 -11.39
CA THR A 71 10.18 -12.09 -12.30
C THR A 71 10.42 -10.75 -11.58
N GLU A 72 11.32 -9.91 -12.11
CA GLU A 72 11.56 -8.59 -11.52
C GLU A 72 10.29 -7.73 -11.56
N THR A 73 9.46 -7.84 -12.60
CA THR A 73 8.18 -7.14 -12.67
C THR A 73 7.18 -7.61 -11.61
N ASP A 74 7.14 -8.91 -11.31
CA ASP A 74 6.28 -9.44 -10.24
C ASP A 74 6.74 -8.91 -8.88
N LYS A 75 8.07 -8.91 -8.63
CA LYS A 75 8.66 -8.35 -7.41
C LYS A 75 8.36 -6.86 -7.28
N ASP A 76 8.50 -6.10 -8.36
CA ASP A 76 8.18 -4.66 -8.37
C ASP A 76 6.70 -4.43 -8.05
N SER A 77 5.81 -5.25 -8.61
CA SER A 77 4.37 -5.19 -8.33
C SER A 77 4.05 -5.52 -6.87
N MET A 78 4.72 -6.53 -6.29
CA MET A 78 4.59 -6.87 -4.86
C MET A 78 5.08 -5.71 -3.98
N CYS A 79 6.24 -5.14 -4.29
CA CYS A 79 6.81 -4.03 -3.53
C CYS A 79 5.97 -2.76 -3.64
N GLU A 80 5.43 -2.44 -4.83
CA GLU A 80 4.51 -1.32 -5.01
C GLU A 80 3.23 -1.53 -4.21
N GLY A 81 2.68 -2.75 -4.20
CA GLY A 81 1.52 -3.09 -3.37
C GLY A 81 1.77 -2.87 -1.87
N ILE A 82 2.89 -3.35 -1.35
CA ILE A 82 3.28 -3.14 0.05
C ILE A 82 3.53 -1.66 0.33
N LEU A 83 4.18 -0.93 -0.57
CA LEU A 83 4.45 0.50 -0.39
C LEU A 83 3.16 1.33 -0.33
N LEU A 84 2.18 1.02 -1.18
CA LEU A 84 0.94 1.79 -1.30
C LEU A 84 -0.08 1.44 -0.20
N PHE A 85 -0.14 0.17 0.23
CA PHE A 85 -1.22 -0.32 1.09
C PHE A 85 -0.74 -0.92 2.42
N GLY A 86 0.57 -1.15 2.58
CA GLY A 86 1.17 -1.75 3.75
C GLY A 86 1.15 -3.29 3.74
N PRO A 87 1.98 -3.93 4.59
CA PRO A 87 2.10 -5.38 4.66
C PRO A 87 0.83 -6.06 5.22
N GLU A 88 0.06 -5.41 6.10
CA GLU A 88 -1.19 -5.97 6.63
C GLU A 88 -2.22 -6.20 5.51
N TRP A 89 -2.39 -5.23 4.61
CA TRP A 89 -3.26 -5.39 3.45
C TRP A 89 -2.76 -6.48 2.51
N ALA A 90 -1.44 -6.56 2.28
CA ALA A 90 -0.86 -7.60 1.44
C ALA A 90 -1.08 -9.01 2.03
N ALA A 91 -0.98 -9.16 3.36
CA ALA A 91 -1.28 -10.41 4.06
C ALA A 91 -2.72 -10.87 3.82
N ASP A 92 -3.69 -9.94 3.95
CA ASP A 92 -5.10 -10.24 3.69
C ASP A 92 -5.33 -10.65 2.23
N GLN A 93 -4.73 -9.97 1.26
CA GLN A 93 -4.84 -10.36 -0.15
C GLN A 93 -4.25 -11.74 -0.45
N MET A 94 -3.10 -12.08 0.15
CA MET A 94 -2.49 -13.40 -0.03
C MET A 94 -3.34 -14.51 0.61
N ARG A 95 -3.91 -14.24 1.78
CA ARG A 95 -4.84 -15.14 2.47
C ARG A 95 -6.09 -15.38 1.63
N ASP A 96 -6.71 -14.32 1.13
CA ASP A 96 -7.93 -14.41 0.31
C ASP A 96 -7.70 -15.10 -1.04
N GLY A 97 -6.51 -14.92 -1.63
CA GLY A 97 -6.15 -15.52 -2.91
C GLY A 97 -5.89 -17.02 -2.87
N THR A 98 -5.49 -17.56 -1.71
CA THR A 98 -5.14 -18.98 -1.55
C THR A 98 -6.17 -19.76 -0.74
N GLY A 99 -6.84 -19.11 0.22
CA GLY A 99 -7.77 -19.75 1.15
C GLY A 99 -7.10 -20.76 2.10
N ASP A 100 -5.77 -20.70 2.24
CA ASP A 100 -4.98 -21.65 3.03
C ASP A 100 -4.53 -21.01 4.35
N GLU A 101 -4.54 -21.75 5.46
CA GLU A 101 -4.03 -21.30 6.77
C GLU A 101 -2.69 -21.96 7.16
N THR A 102 -2.12 -22.78 6.27
CA THR A 102 -0.84 -23.48 6.50
C THR A 102 0.36 -22.51 6.52
N ILE A 103 0.20 -21.34 5.92
CA ILE A 103 1.21 -20.28 5.88
C ILE A 103 0.82 -19.16 6.84
N ASP A 104 1.82 -18.61 7.53
CA ASP A 104 1.68 -17.42 8.36
C ASP A 104 1.69 -16.18 7.45
N TRP A 105 0.51 -15.75 6.99
CA TRP A 105 0.40 -14.67 5.99
C TRP A 105 0.91 -13.31 6.46
N ASP A 106 0.76 -13.01 7.75
CA ASP A 106 1.25 -11.77 8.33
C ASP A 106 2.79 -11.77 8.33
N TYR A 107 3.40 -12.90 8.71
CA TYR A 107 4.84 -13.08 8.60
C TYR A 107 5.32 -13.13 7.14
N ALA A 108 4.54 -13.72 6.23
CA ALA A 108 4.84 -13.72 4.81
C ALA A 108 4.93 -12.30 4.23
N ALA A 109 3.98 -11.43 4.56
CA ALA A 109 3.99 -10.05 4.09
C ALA A 109 5.19 -9.26 4.64
N GLN A 110 5.55 -9.47 5.91
CA GLN A 110 6.75 -8.88 6.51
C GLN A 110 8.05 -9.36 5.83
N LEU A 111 8.11 -10.63 5.43
CA LEU A 111 9.25 -11.16 4.69
C LEU A 111 9.37 -10.52 3.30
N ILE A 112 8.25 -10.29 2.62
CA ILE A 112 8.24 -9.60 1.32
C ILE A 112 8.64 -8.12 1.49
N GLU A 113 8.11 -7.43 2.50
CA GLU A 113 8.51 -6.05 2.85
C GLU A 113 10.02 -5.96 3.08
N GLY A 114 10.58 -6.83 3.93
CA GLY A 114 12.02 -6.86 4.18
C GLY A 114 12.85 -7.19 2.95
N LYS A 115 12.32 -7.95 1.99
CA LYS A 115 12.97 -8.18 0.69
C LYS A 115 12.91 -6.94 -0.19
N CYS A 116 11.84 -6.16 -0.15
CA CYS A 116 11.72 -4.89 -0.87
C CYS A 116 12.71 -3.84 -0.34
N ASP A 117 12.92 -3.77 0.97
CA ASP A 117 13.81 -2.78 1.61
C ASP A 117 15.30 -2.93 1.26
N VAL A 118 15.72 -4.14 0.86
CA VAL A 118 17.14 -4.46 0.59
C VAL A 118 17.47 -4.57 -0.91
N ARG A 119 16.50 -4.31 -1.79
CA ARG A 119 16.68 -4.25 -3.25
C ARG A 119 17.26 -2.91 -3.68
#